data_AF-A0A3B0XHK5-F1
#
_entry.id   AF-A0A3B0XHK5-F1
#
_cell.length_a   1.000
_cell.length_b   1.000
_cell.length_c   1.000
_cell.angle_alpha   90.00
_cell.angle_beta   90.00
_cell.angle_gamma   90.00
#
_symmetry.space_group_name_H-M   'P 1'
#
loop_
_entity.id
_entity.type
_entity.pdbx_description
1 polymer ?
#
loop_
_entity_poly.entity_id
_entity_poly.type
_entity_poly.pdbx_seq_one_letter_code
_entity_poly.pdbx_strand_id
1 'polypeptide(L)'
;MKKPLFITLEGCEGVGKTSNMLFIKSLLDFKGIDYIETREPGGTPLGEALRAMLLGEDFKGMSDDTELMLMFAARAEHVAQVIKPALDRSQWVLCDRFTDATYAYQGGGRQLDVQRIQGLENWVSGDLRPNLTLLLDAPVETGRERAGKRSAPDRFEQERDAFFNRVRATYLERAKADPERIKVIDASGDLPSVQRQIEGVFTGL
;
A
#
# COMPACT_ATOMS: atom_id res chain seq x y z
N MET A 1 20.46 7.55 18.17
CA MET A 1 19.07 7.79 17.70
C MET A 1 18.58 6.53 17.03
N LYS A 2 17.32 6.11 17.23
CA LYS A 2 16.77 4.94 16.52
C LYS A 2 16.73 5.25 15.02
N LYS A 3 17.09 4.28 14.18
CA LYS A 3 17.06 4.42 12.70
C LYS A 3 15.61 4.70 12.25
N PRO A 4 15.36 5.66 11.34
CA PRO A 4 14.01 5.90 10.83
C PRO A 4 13.46 4.66 10.14
N LEU A 5 12.17 4.40 10.32
CA LEU A 5 11.49 3.31 9.62
C LEU A 5 10.58 3.86 8.52
N PHE A 6 10.63 3.19 7.37
CA PHE A 6 9.63 3.30 6.33
C PHE A 6 8.59 2.18 6.50
N ILE A 7 7.38 2.56 6.90
CA ILE A 7 6.27 1.66 7.19
C ILE A 7 5.20 1.83 6.13
N THR A 8 4.73 0.73 5.57
CA THR A 8 3.62 0.73 4.58
C THR A 8 2.42 -0.04 5.12
N LEU A 9 1.22 0.47 4.86
CA LEU A 9 -0.04 -0.23 5.12
C LEU A 9 -0.62 -0.71 3.80
N GLU A 10 -0.87 -2.02 3.70
CA GLU A 10 -1.29 -2.68 2.48
C GLU A 10 -2.58 -3.50 2.69
N GLY A 11 -3.22 -3.85 1.58
CA GLY A 11 -4.40 -4.71 1.56
C GLY A 11 -5.42 -4.30 0.49
N CYS A 12 -6.38 -5.18 0.24
CA CYS A 12 -7.48 -4.95 -0.69
C CYS A 12 -8.40 -3.79 -0.25
N GLU A 13 -9.36 -3.42 -1.07
CA GLU A 13 -10.33 -2.39 -0.67
C GLU A 13 -11.26 -2.86 0.44
N GLY A 14 -11.68 -1.91 1.29
CA GLY A 14 -12.59 -2.17 2.41
C GLY A 14 -12.02 -2.94 3.61
N VAL A 15 -10.74 -3.33 3.59
CA VAL A 15 -10.09 -4.05 4.72
C VAL A 15 -9.79 -3.19 5.95
N GLY A 16 -10.11 -1.89 5.91
CA GLY A 16 -9.97 -0.99 7.07
C GLY A 16 -8.66 -0.20 7.13
N LYS A 17 -7.96 -0.01 6.01
CA LYS A 17 -6.70 0.76 5.94
C LYS A 17 -6.81 2.13 6.62
N THR A 18 -7.82 2.93 6.29
CA THR A 18 -8.02 4.27 6.88
C THR A 18 -8.13 4.24 8.41
N SER A 19 -8.93 3.33 8.97
CA SER A 19 -9.15 3.23 10.42
C SER A 19 -7.88 2.77 11.15
N ASN A 20 -7.15 1.83 10.56
CA ASN A 20 -5.90 1.33 11.12
C ASN A 20 -4.73 2.30 10.91
N MET A 21 -4.75 3.13 9.86
CA MET A 21 -3.79 4.21 9.68
C MET A 21 -3.88 5.22 10.83
N LEU A 22 -5.10 5.65 11.17
CA LEU A 22 -5.33 6.54 12.33
C LEU A 22 -4.85 5.91 13.64
N PHE A 23 -5.06 4.61 13.81
CA PHE A 23 -4.56 3.90 14.99
C PHE A 23 -3.03 3.87 15.04
N ILE A 24 -2.36 3.51 13.94
CA ILE A 24 -0.89 3.50 13.86
C ILE A 24 -0.33 4.89 14.16
N LYS A 25 -0.92 5.95 13.61
CA LYS A 25 -0.56 7.34 13.92
C LYS A 25 -0.60 7.62 15.41
N SER A 26 -1.70 7.25 16.08
CA SER A 26 -1.84 7.42 17.53
C SER A 26 -0.78 6.65 18.33
N LEU A 27 -0.36 5.47 17.87
CA LEU A 27 0.73 4.70 18.50
C LEU A 27 2.09 5.39 18.34
N LEU A 28 2.38 5.93 17.15
CA LEU A 28 3.61 6.68 16.89
C LEU A 28 3.65 7.98 17.71
N ASP A 29 2.54 8.72 17.74
CA ASP A 29 2.38 9.94 18.55
C ASP A 29 2.60 9.63 20.04
N PHE A 30 1.96 8.58 20.56
CA PHE A 30 2.11 8.14 21.95
C PHE A 30 3.55 7.76 22.31
N LYS A 31 4.29 7.16 21.37
CA LYS A 31 5.71 6.81 21.52
C LYS A 31 6.66 8.00 21.30
N GLY A 32 6.15 9.19 20.92
CA GLY A 32 6.96 10.37 20.62
C GLY A 32 7.86 10.19 19.40
N ILE A 33 7.43 9.38 18.42
CA ILE A 33 8.17 9.13 17.18
C ILE A 33 7.77 10.20 16.16
N ASP A 34 8.76 10.91 15.61
CA ASP A 34 8.53 11.86 14.51
C ASP A 34 8.35 11.12 13.17
N TYR A 35 7.28 11.42 12.44
CA TYR A 35 6.94 10.80 11.17
C TYR A 35 6.21 11.74 10.21
N ILE A 36 6.25 11.41 8.91
CA ILE A 36 5.31 11.91 7.91
C ILE A 36 4.31 10.84 7.51
N GLU A 37 3.09 11.27 7.20
CA GLU A 37 2.07 10.44 6.56
C GLU A 37 2.01 10.76 5.06
N THR A 38 1.89 9.73 4.23
CA THR A 38 1.74 9.88 2.78
C THR A 38 0.98 8.69 2.16
N ARG A 39 0.75 8.69 0.84
CA ARG A 39 0.00 7.64 0.12
C ARG A 39 0.47 7.45 -1.32
N GLU A 40 0.22 6.26 -1.87
CA GLU A 40 0.42 5.95 -3.29
C GLU A 40 -0.83 5.40 -4.01
N PRO A 41 -0.94 5.62 -5.33
CA PRO A 41 -0.24 6.68 -6.08
C PRO A 41 -0.66 8.06 -5.54
N GLY A 42 0.26 9.04 -5.47
CA GLY A 42 -0.02 10.33 -4.84
C GLY A 42 1.20 10.92 -4.11
N GLY A 43 0.93 11.76 -3.11
CA GLY A 43 1.94 12.26 -2.17
C GLY A 43 2.71 13.51 -2.63
N THR A 44 2.60 13.89 -3.91
CA THR A 44 3.12 15.15 -4.46
C THR A 44 2.11 15.78 -5.43
N PRO A 45 2.21 17.07 -5.78
CA PRO A 45 1.31 17.66 -6.77
C PRO A 45 1.29 16.91 -8.11
N LEU A 46 2.45 16.46 -8.59
CA LEU A 46 2.55 15.63 -9.79
C LEU A 46 2.01 14.20 -9.56
N GLY A 47 2.33 13.59 -8.41
CA GLY A 47 1.82 12.27 -8.04
C GLY A 47 0.29 12.24 -7.94
N GLU A 48 -0.34 13.30 -7.43
CA GLU A 48 -1.80 13.44 -7.37
C GLU A 48 -2.42 13.64 -8.77
N ALA A 49 -1.74 14.35 -9.68
CA ALA A 49 -2.19 14.44 -11.07
C ALA A 49 -2.16 13.08 -11.79
N LEU A 50 -1.09 12.30 -11.57
CA LEU A 50 -0.97 10.93 -12.09
C LEU A 50 -2.01 10.00 -11.45
N ARG A 51 -2.27 10.14 -10.14
CA ARG A 51 -3.35 9.43 -9.44
C ARG A 51 -4.69 9.69 -10.08
N ALA A 52 -5.01 10.95 -10.42
CA ALA A 52 -6.26 11.30 -11.06
C ALA A 52 -6.43 10.58 -12.42
N MET A 53 -5.36 10.49 -13.22
CA MET A 53 -5.37 9.73 -14.48
C MET A 53 -5.56 8.21 -14.26
N LEU A 54 -4.94 7.66 -13.20
CA LEU A 54 -5.01 6.24 -12.87
C LEU A 54 -6.38 5.80 -12.34
N LEU A 55 -7.04 6.64 -11.55
CA LEU A 55 -8.31 6.30 -10.87
C LEU A 55 -9.55 6.84 -11.60
N GLY A 56 -9.38 7.87 -12.43
CA GLY A 56 -10.46 8.54 -13.14
C GLY A 56 -11.13 7.64 -14.19
N GLU A 57 -12.39 7.96 -14.49
CA GLU A 57 -13.18 7.24 -15.50
C GLU A 57 -12.91 7.71 -16.94
N ASP A 58 -12.24 8.85 -17.11
CA ASP A 58 -11.99 9.47 -18.43
C ASP A 58 -11.11 8.61 -19.33
N PHE A 59 -10.29 7.73 -18.74
CA PHE A 59 -9.31 6.89 -19.44
C PHE A 59 -9.64 5.40 -19.36
N LYS A 60 -10.93 5.04 -19.49
CA LYS A 60 -11.36 3.64 -19.66
C LYS A 60 -10.64 3.01 -20.86
N GLY A 61 -10.12 1.80 -20.66
CA GLY A 61 -9.32 1.09 -21.67
C GLY A 61 -7.82 1.39 -21.65
N MET A 62 -7.31 2.09 -20.62
CA MET A 62 -5.87 2.20 -20.35
C MET A 62 -5.23 0.81 -20.39
N SER A 63 -4.15 0.66 -21.17
CA SER A 63 -3.41 -0.60 -21.24
C SER A 63 -2.72 -0.91 -19.91
N ASP A 64 -2.57 -2.19 -19.59
CA ASP A 64 -1.94 -2.63 -18.34
C ASP A 64 -0.48 -2.15 -18.23
N ASP A 65 0.26 -2.11 -19.34
CA ASP A 65 1.62 -1.57 -19.39
C ASP A 65 1.62 -0.05 -19.10
N THR A 66 0.63 0.71 -19.60
CA THR A 66 0.48 2.14 -19.27
C THR A 66 0.16 2.34 -17.79
N GLU A 67 -0.77 1.56 -17.24
CA GLU A 67 -1.12 1.59 -15.81
C GLU A 67 0.11 1.34 -14.93
N LEU A 68 0.91 0.31 -15.27
CA LEU A 68 2.14 -0.02 -14.57
C LEU A 68 3.16 1.12 -14.63
N MET A 69 3.39 1.70 -15.81
CA MET A 69 4.34 2.79 -15.98
C MET A 69 3.91 4.06 -15.23
N LEU A 70 2.62 4.40 -15.22
CA LEU A 70 2.10 5.54 -14.48
C LEU A 70 2.19 5.35 -12.97
N MET A 71 1.93 4.13 -12.46
CA MET A 71 2.15 3.79 -11.05
C MET A 71 3.61 4.03 -10.65
N PHE A 72 4.57 3.59 -11.47
CA PHE A 72 5.98 3.79 -11.21
C PHE A 72 6.46 5.23 -11.43
N ALA A 73 5.87 5.98 -12.36
CA ALA A 73 6.15 7.39 -12.53
C ALA A 73 5.74 8.20 -11.29
N ALA A 74 4.54 7.94 -10.76
CA ALA A 74 4.08 8.56 -9.51
C ALA A 74 4.97 8.18 -8.32
N ARG A 75 5.39 6.92 -8.24
CA ARG A 75 6.31 6.44 -7.20
C ARG A 75 7.70 7.08 -7.29
N ALA A 76 8.27 7.22 -8.48
CA ALA A 76 9.58 7.83 -8.66
C ALA A 76 9.61 9.25 -8.12
N GLU A 77 8.58 10.03 -8.47
CA GLU A 77 8.40 11.38 -7.96
C GLU A 77 8.23 11.41 -6.44
N HIS A 78 7.35 10.56 -5.91
CA HIS A 78 7.06 10.48 -4.48
C HIS A 78 8.29 10.07 -3.65
N VAL A 79 9.06 9.08 -4.13
CA VAL A 79 10.31 8.64 -3.51
C VAL A 79 11.34 9.76 -3.47
N ALA A 80 11.50 10.50 -4.58
CA ALA A 80 12.48 11.56 -4.71
C ALA A 80 12.14 12.80 -3.87
N GLN A 81 10.88 13.22 -3.85
CA GLN A 81 10.47 14.49 -3.24
C GLN A 81 10.05 14.35 -1.76
N VAL A 82 9.60 13.17 -1.33
CA VAL A 82 8.97 12.98 -0.01
C VAL A 82 9.68 11.91 0.80
N ILE A 83 9.70 10.66 0.32
CA ILE A 83 10.13 9.52 1.15
C ILE A 83 11.62 9.60 1.49
N LYS A 84 12.51 9.71 0.49
CA LYS A 84 13.96 9.78 0.74
C LYS A 84 14.34 11.00 1.60
N PRO A 85 13.88 12.24 1.28
CA PRO A 85 14.20 13.40 2.11
C PRO A 85 13.75 13.29 3.57
N ALA A 86 12.61 12.62 3.84
CA ALA A 86 12.15 12.39 5.22
C ALA A 86 13.07 11.42 5.96
N LEU A 87 13.39 10.28 5.33
CA LEU A 87 14.28 9.28 5.91
C LEU A 87 15.70 9.82 6.13
N ASP A 88 16.23 10.64 5.21
CA ASP A 88 17.54 11.29 5.34
C ASP A 88 17.60 12.25 6.53
N ARG A 89 16.45 12.84 6.91
CA ARG A 89 16.29 13.69 8.11
C ARG A 89 15.96 12.89 9.37
N SER A 90 16.11 11.55 9.34
CA SER A 90 15.77 10.65 10.45
C SER A 90 14.30 10.68 10.89
N GLN A 91 13.40 11.10 10.00
CA GLN A 91 11.96 11.08 10.22
C GLN A 91 11.37 9.77 9.68
N TRP A 92 10.45 9.14 10.42
CA TRP A 92 9.78 7.93 9.95
C TRP A 92 8.81 8.28 8.81
N VAL A 93 8.49 7.29 7.98
CA VAL A 93 7.52 7.45 6.89
C VAL A 93 6.43 6.41 7.08
N LEU A 94 5.18 6.86 7.17
CA LEU A 94 3.99 6.01 7.20
C LEU A 94 3.23 6.20 5.89
N CYS A 95 3.15 5.17 5.05
CA CYS A 95 2.61 5.28 3.70
C CYS A 95 1.43 4.32 3.46
N ASP A 96 0.30 4.84 2.99
CA ASP A 96 -0.81 4.04 2.47
C ASP A 96 -0.45 3.53 1.07
N ARG A 97 -0.20 2.22 0.95
CA ARG A 97 0.30 1.52 -0.24
C ARG A 97 1.73 1.88 -0.66
N PHE A 98 2.40 0.93 -1.30
CA PHE A 98 3.68 1.11 -1.99
C PHE A 98 3.85 0.03 -3.08
N THR A 99 5.06 -0.47 -3.34
CA THR A 99 5.31 -1.44 -4.41
C THR A 99 4.61 -2.78 -4.20
N ASP A 100 4.33 -3.21 -2.95
CA ASP A 100 3.59 -4.45 -2.70
C ASP A 100 2.18 -4.38 -3.35
N ALA A 101 1.53 -3.21 -3.35
CA ALA A 101 0.31 -2.98 -4.13
C ALA A 101 0.52 -3.16 -5.64
N THR A 102 1.65 -2.72 -6.20
CA THR A 102 1.92 -2.91 -7.62
C THR A 102 2.08 -4.39 -7.99
N TYR A 103 2.79 -5.17 -7.17
CA TYR A 103 2.84 -6.62 -7.38
C TYR A 103 1.44 -7.25 -7.27
N ALA A 104 0.62 -6.84 -6.31
CA ALA A 104 -0.69 -7.43 -6.13
C ALA A 104 -1.67 -7.06 -7.25
N TYR A 105 -1.79 -5.77 -7.59
CA TYR A 105 -2.77 -5.26 -8.56
C TYR A 105 -2.31 -5.45 -10.00
N GLN A 106 -1.11 -5.01 -10.35
CA GLN A 106 -0.59 -5.16 -11.71
C GLN A 106 -0.03 -6.56 -11.96
N GLY A 107 0.66 -7.16 -10.99
CA GLY A 107 1.17 -8.54 -11.12
C GLY A 107 0.05 -9.57 -11.02
N GLY A 108 -0.61 -9.68 -9.87
CA GLY A 108 -1.68 -10.67 -9.67
C GLY A 108 -2.98 -10.34 -10.40
N GLY A 109 -3.50 -9.13 -10.16
CA GLY A 109 -4.78 -8.67 -10.72
C GLY A 109 -4.76 -8.63 -12.25
N ARG A 110 -3.84 -7.85 -12.84
CA ARG A 110 -3.67 -7.73 -14.30
C ARG A 110 -2.90 -8.89 -14.94
N GLN A 111 -2.23 -9.74 -14.14
CA GLN A 111 -1.43 -10.87 -14.65
C GLN A 111 -0.21 -10.42 -15.48
N LEU A 112 0.35 -9.24 -15.17
CA LEU A 112 1.62 -8.82 -15.77
C LEU A 112 2.78 -9.65 -15.21
N ASP A 113 3.79 -9.84 -16.06
CA ASP A 113 5.01 -10.56 -15.69
C ASP A 113 5.71 -9.87 -14.51
N VAL A 114 5.89 -10.62 -13.43
CA VAL A 114 6.55 -10.18 -12.20
C VAL A 114 7.96 -9.65 -12.44
N GLN A 115 8.67 -10.16 -13.45
CA GLN A 115 10.02 -9.70 -13.80
C GLN A 115 10.02 -8.26 -14.31
N ARG A 116 8.95 -7.84 -15.01
CA ARG A 116 8.80 -6.43 -15.43
C ARG A 116 8.63 -5.52 -14.23
N ILE A 117 7.80 -5.92 -13.27
CA ILE A 117 7.55 -5.16 -12.03
C ILE A 117 8.84 -5.05 -11.21
N GLN A 118 9.58 -6.16 -11.08
CA GLN A 118 10.86 -6.18 -10.37
C GLN A 118 11.91 -5.28 -11.03
N GLY A 119 11.98 -5.27 -12.37
CA GLY A 119 12.86 -4.38 -13.11
C GLY A 119 12.57 -2.90 -12.82
N LEU A 120 11.28 -2.51 -12.83
CA LEU A 120 10.86 -1.15 -12.52
C LEU A 120 11.07 -0.79 -11.04
N GLU A 121 10.80 -1.70 -10.11
CA GLU A 121 11.07 -1.51 -8.68
C GLU A 121 12.55 -1.22 -8.42
N ASN A 122 13.43 -2.03 -9.00
CA ASN A 122 14.87 -1.85 -8.86
C ASN A 122 15.35 -0.53 -9.48
N TRP A 123 14.79 -0.14 -10.62
CA TRP A 123 15.15 1.12 -11.27
C TRP A 123 14.67 2.34 -10.48
N VAL A 124 13.41 2.35 -10.06
CA VAL A 124 12.77 3.52 -9.42
C VAL A 124 13.17 3.67 -7.96
N SER A 125 13.15 2.57 -7.20
CA SER A 125 13.38 2.61 -5.75
C SER A 125 14.84 2.30 -5.38
N GLY A 126 15.65 1.75 -6.29
CA GLY A 126 17.01 1.31 -5.98
C GLY A 126 16.97 0.27 -4.85
N ASP A 127 17.73 0.51 -3.78
CA ASP A 127 17.73 -0.33 -2.57
C ASP A 127 16.66 0.06 -1.53
N LEU A 128 15.90 1.14 -1.76
CA LEU A 128 14.87 1.57 -0.82
C LEU A 128 13.73 0.55 -0.78
N ARG A 129 13.51 -0.05 0.38
CA ARG A 129 12.36 -0.91 0.68
C ARG A 129 11.73 -0.49 2.01
N PRO A 130 10.41 -0.71 2.19
CA PRO A 130 9.80 -0.57 3.51
C PRO A 130 10.55 -1.44 4.52
N ASN A 131 10.79 -0.91 5.71
CA ASN A 131 11.30 -1.70 6.82
C ASN A 131 10.22 -2.61 7.42
N LEU A 132 8.96 -2.21 7.29
CA LEU A 132 7.79 -2.96 7.76
C LEU A 132 6.61 -2.71 6.81
N THR A 133 5.95 -3.78 6.39
CA THR A 133 4.65 -3.72 5.73
C THR A 133 3.62 -4.38 6.63
N LEU A 134 2.56 -3.66 6.99
CA LEU A 134 1.38 -4.22 7.63
C LEU A 134 0.37 -4.59 6.53
N LEU A 135 0.18 -5.88 6.28
CA LEU A 135 -0.79 -6.37 5.31
C LEU A 135 -2.10 -6.69 6.03
N LEU A 136 -3.13 -5.86 5.83
CA LEU A 136 -4.48 -6.15 6.30
C LEU A 136 -5.14 -7.16 5.36
N ASP A 137 -5.31 -8.40 5.81
CA ASP A 137 -5.93 -9.47 5.04
C ASP A 137 -7.37 -9.73 5.49
N ALA A 138 -8.30 -9.82 4.53
CA ALA A 138 -9.65 -10.29 4.76
C ALA A 138 -10.19 -10.93 3.47
N PRO A 139 -11.22 -11.80 3.55
CA PRO A 139 -11.93 -12.25 2.36
C PRO A 139 -12.40 -11.09 1.49
N VAL A 140 -12.34 -11.26 0.17
CA VAL A 140 -12.69 -10.21 -0.82
C VAL A 140 -14.13 -9.76 -0.64
N GLU A 141 -15.02 -10.70 -0.35
CA GLU A 141 -16.44 -10.48 -0.12
C GLU A 141 -16.65 -9.54 1.08
N THR A 142 -15.94 -9.77 2.19
CA THR A 142 -15.98 -8.91 3.37
C THR A 142 -15.49 -7.49 3.08
N GLY A 143 -14.42 -7.35 2.28
CA GLY A 143 -13.91 -6.04 1.86
C GLY A 143 -14.93 -5.28 1.00
N ARG A 144 -15.53 -5.96 0.02
CA ARG A 144 -16.54 -5.39 -0.89
C ARG A 144 -17.77 -4.88 -0.13
N GLU A 145 -18.30 -5.64 0.82
CA GLU A 145 -19.44 -5.23 1.65
C GLU A 145 -19.17 -3.95 2.46
N ARG A 146 -17.92 -3.75 2.89
CA ARG A 146 -17.47 -2.56 3.61
C ARG A 146 -17.24 -1.38 2.66
N ALA A 147 -16.68 -1.62 1.47
CA ALA A 147 -16.35 -0.60 0.48
C ALA A 147 -17.58 0.01 -0.21
N GLY A 148 -18.58 -0.82 -0.55
CA GLY A 148 -19.80 -0.40 -1.25
C GLY A 148 -20.68 0.60 -0.49
N LYS A 149 -20.32 0.97 0.75
CA LYS A 149 -21.01 1.96 1.58
C LYS A 149 -20.39 3.37 1.54
N ARG A 150 -19.23 3.56 0.87
CA ARG A 150 -18.45 4.80 0.96
C ARG A 150 -18.63 5.77 -0.21
N SER A 151 -18.61 5.29 -1.45
CA SER A 151 -18.69 6.14 -2.66
C SER A 151 -18.93 5.32 -3.93
N ALA A 152 -19.09 6.00 -5.07
CA ALA A 152 -19.01 5.36 -6.39
C ALA A 152 -17.61 4.71 -6.57
N PRO A 153 -17.54 3.52 -7.20
CA PRO A 153 -16.30 2.78 -7.32
C PRO A 153 -15.34 3.43 -8.32
N ASP A 154 -14.06 3.52 -7.95
CA ASP A 154 -13.00 3.94 -8.89
C ASP A 154 -12.70 2.89 -9.97
N ARG A 155 -11.80 3.21 -10.91
CA ARG A 155 -11.45 2.31 -12.04
C ARG A 155 -10.97 0.92 -11.59
N PHE A 156 -10.31 0.79 -10.44
CA PHE A 156 -9.89 -0.51 -9.91
C PHE A 156 -11.05 -1.22 -9.20
N GLU A 157 -11.87 -0.48 -8.45
CA GLU A 157 -13.04 -1.01 -7.73
C GLU A 157 -14.14 -1.56 -8.65
N GLN A 158 -14.10 -1.22 -9.94
CA GLN A 158 -14.99 -1.76 -10.98
C GLN A 158 -14.63 -3.20 -11.42
N GLU A 159 -13.49 -3.74 -10.97
CA GLU A 159 -13.06 -5.10 -11.32
C GLU A 159 -13.89 -6.22 -10.66
N ARG A 160 -13.80 -7.42 -11.25
CA ARG A 160 -14.54 -8.61 -10.78
C ARG A 160 -13.87 -9.30 -9.61
N ASP A 161 -14.60 -10.14 -8.87
CA ASP A 161 -14.05 -10.90 -7.73
C ASP A 161 -12.81 -11.73 -8.09
N ALA A 162 -12.76 -12.28 -9.31
CA ALA A 162 -11.58 -13.02 -9.77
C ALA A 162 -10.30 -12.15 -9.77
N PHE A 163 -10.40 -10.86 -10.10
CA PHE A 163 -9.28 -9.92 -10.02
C PHE A 163 -8.83 -9.76 -8.57
N PHE A 164 -9.74 -9.39 -7.66
CA PHE A 164 -9.42 -9.16 -6.26
C PHE A 164 -8.95 -10.42 -5.52
N ASN A 165 -9.43 -11.59 -5.91
CA ASN A 165 -8.92 -12.86 -5.39
C ASN A 165 -7.45 -13.09 -5.79
N ARG A 166 -7.06 -12.75 -7.04
CA ARG A 166 -5.65 -12.79 -7.44
C ARG A 166 -4.82 -11.74 -6.70
N VAL A 167 -5.33 -10.52 -6.55
CA VAL A 167 -4.68 -9.45 -5.76
C VAL A 167 -4.38 -9.94 -4.34
N ARG A 168 -5.39 -10.47 -3.65
CA ARG A 168 -5.24 -11.03 -2.30
C ARG A 168 -4.22 -12.17 -2.26
N ALA A 169 -4.32 -13.12 -3.19
CA ALA A 169 -3.39 -14.25 -3.26
C ALA A 169 -1.94 -13.76 -3.41
N THR A 170 -1.68 -12.81 -4.30
CA THR A 170 -0.34 -12.25 -4.51
C THR A 170 0.19 -11.50 -3.28
N TYR A 171 -0.65 -10.76 -2.56
CA TYR A 171 -0.25 -10.17 -1.28
C TYR A 171 0.19 -11.23 -0.27
N LEU A 172 -0.58 -12.31 -0.12
CA LEU A 172 -0.28 -13.40 0.80
C LEU A 172 0.98 -14.18 0.39
N GLU A 173 1.19 -14.40 -0.90
CA GLU A 173 2.41 -15.02 -1.43
C GLU A 173 3.65 -14.18 -1.11
N ARG A 174 3.57 -12.85 -1.27
CA ARG A 174 4.65 -11.95 -0.90
C ARG A 174 4.91 -11.96 0.60
N ALA A 175 3.85 -11.96 1.41
CA ALA A 175 3.98 -12.04 2.86
C ALA A 175 4.66 -13.35 3.32
N LYS A 176 4.35 -14.47 2.64
CA LYS A 176 5.01 -15.75 2.88
C LYS A 176 6.49 -15.74 2.46
N ALA A 177 6.83 -15.05 1.37
CA ALA A 177 8.19 -14.95 0.87
C ALA A 177 9.08 -14.03 1.73
N ASP A 178 8.49 -13.04 2.40
CA ASP A 178 9.21 -12.06 3.24
C ASP A 178 8.47 -11.81 4.57
N PRO A 179 8.38 -12.83 5.45
CA PRO A 179 7.60 -12.75 6.69
C PRO A 179 8.26 -11.87 7.76
N GLU A 180 9.54 -11.53 7.59
CA GLU A 180 10.24 -10.60 8.49
C GLU A 180 9.80 -9.16 8.22
N ARG A 181 9.70 -8.76 6.94
CA ARG A 181 9.26 -7.42 6.53
C ARG A 181 7.74 -7.27 6.50
N ILE A 182 7.01 -8.26 5.98
CA ILE A 182 5.55 -8.18 5.80
C ILE A 182 4.86 -8.94 6.93
N LYS A 183 4.15 -8.20 7.80
CA LYS A 183 3.33 -8.77 8.88
C LYS A 183 1.87 -8.80 8.43
N VAL A 184 1.31 -10.00 8.33
CA VAL A 184 -0.10 -10.21 8.03
C VAL A 184 -0.91 -9.94 9.28
N ILE A 185 -1.95 -9.13 9.14
CA ILE A 185 -2.93 -8.78 10.17
C ILE A 185 -4.28 -9.30 9.68
N ASP A 186 -4.91 -10.19 10.45
CA ASP A 186 -6.26 -10.65 10.15
C ASP A 186 -7.26 -9.51 10.38
N ALA A 187 -7.77 -8.97 9.28
CA ALA A 187 -8.73 -7.87 9.23
C ALA A 187 -10.19 -8.35 9.04
N SER A 188 -10.45 -9.65 9.15
CA SER A 188 -11.80 -10.22 9.11
C SER A 188 -12.60 -9.95 10.38
N GLY A 189 -11.92 -9.78 11.52
CA GLY A 189 -12.51 -9.50 12.84
C GLY A 189 -13.04 -8.07 13.02
N ASP A 190 -13.37 -7.75 14.27
CA ASP A 190 -13.77 -6.39 14.68
C ASP A 190 -12.55 -5.45 14.81
N LEU A 191 -12.80 -4.13 14.67
CA LEU A 191 -11.73 -3.14 14.65
C LEU A 191 -10.80 -3.21 15.90
N PRO A 192 -11.31 -3.38 17.14
CA PRO A 192 -10.44 -3.53 18.31
C PRO A 192 -9.54 -4.77 18.26
N SER A 193 -9.99 -5.89 17.70
CA SER A 193 -9.13 -7.08 17.55
C SER A 193 -8.06 -6.89 16.48
N VAL A 194 -8.38 -6.19 15.39
CA VAL A 194 -7.40 -5.82 14.35
C VAL A 194 -6.34 -4.88 14.93
N GLN A 195 -6.76 -3.87 15.69
CA GLN A 195 -5.85 -2.90 16.31
C GLN A 195 -4.92 -3.54 17.34
N ARG A 196 -5.39 -4.51 18.14
CA ARG A 196 -4.53 -5.28 19.06
C ARG A 196 -3.44 -6.07 18.34
N GLN A 197 -3.74 -6.66 17.18
CA GLN A 197 -2.73 -7.34 16.37
C GLN A 197 -1.66 -6.35 15.87
N ILE A 198 -2.08 -5.17 15.41
CA ILE A 198 -1.17 -4.11 14.97
C ILE A 198 -0.29 -3.64 16.12
N GLU A 199 -0.87 -3.35 17.29
CA GLU A 199 -0.11 -2.96 18.49
C GLU A 199 0.95 -3.99 18.89
N GLY A 200 0.63 -5.29 18.76
CA GLY A 200 1.57 -6.38 18.97
C GLY A 200 2.83 -6.28 18.10
N VAL A 201 2.71 -5.82 16.85
CA VAL A 201 3.85 -5.60 15.95
C VAL A 201 4.74 -4.46 16.44
N PHE A 202 4.16 -3.37 16.97
CA PHE A 202 4.91 -2.21 17.47
C PHE A 202 5.50 -2.39 18.88
N THR A 203 5.10 -3.43 19.60
CA THR A 203 5.72 -3.78 20.89
C THR A 203 7.17 -4.26 20.72
N GLY A 204 7.52 -4.80 19.54
CA GLY A 204 8.87 -5.25 19.21
C GLY A 204 9.80 -4.20 18.60
N LEU A 205 9.34 -2.95 18.39
CA LEU A 205 10.07 -1.84 17.76
C LEU A 205 10.55 -0.79 18.78
#